data_AF-A0A0C9YP98-F1
#
_entry.id   AF-A0A0C9YP98-F1
#
_cell.length_a   1.000
_cell.length_b   1.000
_cell.length_c   1.000
_cell.angle_alpha   90.00
_cell.angle_beta   90.00
_cell.angle_gamma   90.00
#
_symmetry.space_group_name_H-M   'P 1'
#
loop_
_entity.id
_entity.type
_entity.pdbx_description
1 polymer ?
#
loop_
_entity_poly.entity_id
_entity_poly.type
_entity_poly.pdbx_seq_one_letter_code
_entity_poly.pdbx_strand_id
1 'polypeptide(L)'
;LCASWQAFIWTIIDPFIKYTTAMLGKPLPSLSSPLSSGFMSISISSCNCHTLPQTLISHGLFPTAPSQPQMAVSVELLSFYCVLFKCSCNAFNTLAAALSTYYGRQGFHMTNQQGTTVKDPFQYGLSQAMQWYTILQVKVEKQV
;
A
#
# COMPACT_ATOMS: atom_id res chain seq x y z
N LEU A 1 10.73 -16.24 -9.26
CA LEU A 1 9.47 -15.83 -8.56
C LEU A 1 8.99 -17.04 -7.75
N CYS A 2 9.17 -17.02 -6.42
CA CYS A 2 8.96 -18.16 -5.53
C CYS A 2 7.46 -18.55 -5.44
N ALA A 3 7.11 -19.82 -5.58
CA ALA A 3 5.73 -20.32 -5.63
C ALA A 3 4.83 -19.98 -4.42
N SER A 4 5.41 -19.52 -3.30
CA SER A 4 4.69 -19.19 -2.06
C SER A 4 3.76 -17.97 -2.15
N TRP A 5 4.00 -17.02 -3.07
CA TRP A 5 3.17 -15.82 -3.16
C TRP A 5 1.76 -16.09 -3.70
N GLN A 6 1.58 -17.14 -4.49
CA GLN A 6 0.27 -17.44 -5.08
C GLN A 6 -0.75 -17.85 -4.03
N ALA A 7 -0.35 -18.71 -3.09
CA ALA A 7 -1.16 -19.13 -1.94
C ALA A 7 -1.59 -17.92 -1.11
N PHE A 8 -0.65 -17.00 -0.90
CA PHE A 8 -0.88 -15.79 -0.17
C PHE A 8 -1.92 -14.86 -0.81
N ILE A 9 -1.90 -14.66 -2.14
CA ILE A 9 -2.90 -13.80 -2.81
C ILE A 9 -4.32 -14.29 -2.54
N TRP A 10 -4.57 -15.60 -2.54
CA TRP A 10 -5.92 -16.10 -2.29
C TRP A 10 -6.45 -15.70 -0.92
N THR A 11 -5.58 -15.59 0.09
CA THR A 11 -5.98 -15.22 1.45
C THR A 11 -6.46 -13.76 1.58
N ILE A 12 -6.07 -12.89 0.64
CA ILE A 12 -6.36 -11.45 0.71
C ILE A 12 -7.49 -11.01 -0.24
N ILE A 13 -8.02 -11.91 -1.08
CA ILE A 13 -9.10 -11.58 -2.02
C ILE A 13 -10.38 -11.18 -1.27
N ASP A 14 -10.88 -12.00 -0.36
CA ASP A 14 -12.13 -11.69 0.35
C ASP A 14 -12.03 -10.41 1.21
N PRO A 15 -10.94 -10.20 2.00
CA PRO A 15 -10.74 -8.93 2.70
C PRO A 15 -10.72 -7.72 1.75
N PHE A 16 -10.11 -7.87 0.57
CA PHE A 16 -10.03 -6.80 -0.42
C PHE A 16 -11.39 -6.47 -1.05
N ILE A 17 -12.15 -7.49 -1.46
CA ILE A 17 -13.51 -7.31 -1.98
C ILE A 17 -14.38 -6.66 -0.89
N LYS A 18 -14.37 -7.20 0.32
CA LYS A 18 -15.13 -6.65 1.45
C LYS A 18 -14.79 -5.17 1.69
N TYR A 19 -13.51 -4.83 1.69
CA TYR A 19 -13.06 -3.45 1.87
C TYR A 19 -13.54 -2.53 0.74
N THR A 20 -13.29 -2.92 -0.52
CA THR A 20 -13.62 -2.09 -1.69
C THR A 20 -15.12 -1.92 -1.87
N THR A 21 -15.92 -2.97 -1.66
CA THR A 21 -17.39 -2.89 -1.65
C THR A 21 -17.88 -1.97 -0.53
N ALA A 22 -17.27 -2.03 0.65
CA ALA A 22 -17.64 -1.18 1.77
C ALA A 22 -17.30 0.31 1.54
N MET A 23 -16.30 0.62 0.72
CA MET A 23 -15.89 2.00 0.40
C MET A 23 -16.51 2.55 -0.88
N LEU A 24 -17.09 1.70 -1.73
CA LEU A 24 -17.69 2.12 -3.00
C LEU A 24 -18.81 3.13 -2.76
N GLY A 25 -18.66 4.33 -3.32
CA GLY A 25 -19.65 5.41 -3.22
C GLY A 25 -19.74 6.07 -1.84
N LYS A 26 -18.91 5.67 -0.86
CA LYS A 26 -18.85 6.37 0.43
C LYS A 26 -17.95 7.60 0.32
N PRO A 27 -18.30 8.71 0.99
CA PRO A 27 -17.38 9.82 1.15
C PRO A 27 -16.16 9.33 1.94
N LEU A 28 -14.98 9.83 1.57
CA LEU A 28 -13.76 9.58 2.33
C LEU A 28 -14.05 9.93 3.80
N PRO A 29 -13.71 9.08 4.78
CA PRO A 29 -13.94 9.37 6.19
C PRO A 29 -13.39 10.77 6.50
N SER A 30 -14.25 11.68 6.97
CA SER A 30 -13.78 13.00 7.37
C SER A 30 -12.86 12.81 8.57
N LEU A 31 -11.57 13.14 8.38
CA LEU A 31 -10.67 13.27 9.52
C LEU A 31 -11.20 14.44 10.35
N SER A 32 -11.88 14.14 11.46
CA SER A 32 -12.51 15.12 12.35
C SER A 32 -11.51 15.91 13.19
N SER A 33 -10.21 15.78 12.91
CA SER A 33 -9.14 16.54 13.56
C SER A 33 -8.59 17.56 12.58
N PRO A 34 -8.43 18.85 12.97
CA PRO A 34 -7.68 19.78 12.16
C PRO A 34 -6.29 19.17 11.93
N LEU A 35 -5.93 18.98 10.65
CA LEU A 35 -4.63 18.52 10.22
C LEU A 35 -3.57 19.51 10.72
N SER A 36 -3.16 19.34 11.97
CA SER A 36 -2.10 20.09 12.64
C SER A 36 -0.77 19.56 12.13
N SER A 37 -0.45 19.83 10.85
CA SER A 37 0.84 19.60 10.18
C SER A 37 1.60 18.28 10.48
N GLY A 38 0.93 17.24 10.96
CA GLY A 38 1.58 16.18 11.71
C GLY A 38 0.92 14.85 11.46
N PHE A 39 1.76 13.89 11.13
CA PHE A 39 1.53 12.46 10.98
C PHE A 39 0.36 11.92 11.82
N MET A 40 -0.46 11.07 11.19
CA MET A 40 -1.47 10.29 11.90
C MET A 40 -0.89 8.94 12.28
N SER A 41 -0.92 8.61 13.57
CA SER A 41 -0.61 7.27 14.05
C SER A 41 -1.91 6.47 14.16
N ILE A 42 -1.93 5.28 13.57
CA ILE A 42 -3.06 4.34 13.63
C ILE A 42 -2.55 3.08 14.31
N SER A 43 -3.23 2.65 15.37
CA SER A 43 -2.94 1.37 16.01
C SER A 43 -3.78 0.27 15.34
N ILE A 44 -3.10 -0.75 14.82
CA ILE A 44 -3.74 -1.91 14.19
C ILE A 44 -3.42 -3.14 15.04
N SER A 45 -4.44 -3.76 15.62
CA SER A 45 -4.29 -4.99 16.41
C SER A 45 -4.28 -6.20 15.49
N SER A 46 -3.24 -7.03 15.57
CA SER A 46 -3.19 -8.34 14.91
C SER A 46 -3.48 -9.47 15.91
N CYS A 47 -4.08 -10.55 15.43
CA CYS A 47 -4.28 -11.79 16.17
C CYS A 47 -3.98 -12.98 15.28
N ASN A 48 -3.83 -14.18 15.86
CA ASN A 48 -3.53 -15.39 15.07
C ASN A 48 -4.66 -15.80 14.11
N CYS A 49 -5.83 -15.16 14.18
CA CYS A 49 -6.95 -15.41 13.27
C CYS A 49 -6.75 -14.80 11.88
N HIS A 50 -5.93 -13.76 11.76
CA HIS A 50 -5.69 -13.05 10.50
C HIS A 50 -4.21 -12.77 10.32
N THR A 51 -3.71 -12.99 9.12
CA THR A 51 -2.35 -12.58 8.76
C THR A 51 -2.24 -11.05 8.78
N LEU A 52 -1.02 -10.53 9.01
CA LEU A 52 -0.76 -9.09 8.98
C LEU A 52 -1.29 -8.42 7.69
N PRO A 53 -1.08 -8.99 6.49
CA PRO A 53 -1.63 -8.44 5.26
C PRO A 53 -3.15 -8.40 5.16
N GLN A 54 -3.84 -9.44 5.64
CA GLN A 54 -5.30 -9.43 5.70
C GLN A 54 -5.80 -8.30 6.60
N THR A 55 -5.13 -8.11 7.74
CA THR A 55 -5.43 -7.03 8.68
C THR A 55 -5.19 -5.67 8.02
N LEU A 56 -4.03 -5.45 7.40
CA LEU A 56 -3.73 -4.20 6.69
C LEU A 56 -4.78 -3.88 5.62
N ILE A 57 -5.16 -4.84 4.79
CA ILE A 57 -6.13 -4.64 3.71
C ILE A 57 -7.52 -4.31 4.27
N SER A 58 -7.92 -4.95 5.37
CA SER A 58 -9.19 -4.61 6.04
C SER A 58 -9.23 -3.16 6.56
N HIS A 59 -8.06 -2.56 6.77
CA HIS A 59 -7.87 -1.15 7.13
C HIS A 59 -7.53 -0.24 5.94
N GLY A 60 -7.64 -0.72 4.70
CA GLY A 60 -7.36 0.08 3.50
C GLY A 60 -5.87 0.27 3.18
N LEU A 61 -5.01 -0.53 3.80
CA LEU A 61 -3.56 -0.50 3.58
C LEU A 61 -3.12 -1.74 2.83
N PHE A 62 -2.33 -1.55 1.79
CA PHE A 62 -1.79 -2.60 0.94
C PHE A 62 -0.29 -2.78 1.22
N PRO A 63 0.17 -3.98 1.61
CA PRO A 63 1.56 -4.20 1.97
C PRO A 63 2.49 -4.13 0.74
N THR A 64 3.70 -3.61 0.91
CA THR A 64 4.72 -3.61 -0.17
C THR A 64 5.40 -4.96 -0.36
N ALA A 65 5.18 -5.93 0.55
CA ALA A 65 5.69 -7.29 0.48
C ALA A 65 4.72 -8.28 1.16
N PRO A 66 4.58 -9.52 0.67
CA PRO A 66 3.58 -10.46 1.20
C PRO A 66 3.89 -11.00 2.60
N SER A 67 5.15 -11.33 2.89
CA SER A 67 5.50 -12.07 4.10
C SER A 67 6.03 -11.16 5.21
N GLN A 68 6.73 -10.09 4.83
CA GLN A 68 7.40 -9.17 5.77
C GLN A 68 7.31 -7.73 5.25
N PRO A 69 6.12 -7.13 5.21
CA PRO A 69 5.97 -5.74 4.81
C PRO A 69 6.61 -4.82 5.86
N GLN A 70 7.58 -4.02 5.43
CA GLN A 70 8.11 -2.90 6.22
C GLN A 70 7.33 -1.60 5.97
N MET A 71 6.53 -1.58 4.90
CA MET A 71 5.67 -0.48 4.51
C MET A 71 4.34 -1.00 3.99
N ALA A 72 3.33 -0.14 4.09
CA ALA A 72 2.05 -0.32 3.43
C ALA A 72 1.63 0.98 2.77
N VAL A 73 0.85 0.87 1.71
CA VAL A 73 0.40 1.97 0.84
C VAL A 73 -1.12 1.96 0.83
N SER A 74 -1.78 3.12 0.86
CA SER A 74 -3.25 3.14 0.76
C SER A 74 -3.74 2.42 -0.52
N VAL A 75 -4.79 1.63 -0.37
CA VAL A 75 -5.46 0.93 -1.48
C VAL A 75 -6.03 1.95 -2.48
N GLU A 76 -6.60 3.05 -2.00
CA GLU A 76 -7.12 4.15 -2.80
C GLU A 76 -5.99 4.80 -3.61
N LEU A 77 -4.84 5.05 -2.97
CA LEU A 77 -3.68 5.62 -3.65
C LEU A 77 -3.19 4.69 -4.77
N LEU A 78 -3.13 3.37 -4.53
CA LEU A 78 -2.78 2.39 -5.57
C LEU A 78 -3.81 2.35 -6.70
N SER A 79 -5.10 2.37 -6.37
CA SER A 79 -6.19 2.39 -7.36
C SER A 79 -6.13 3.65 -8.24
N PHE A 80 -5.98 4.84 -7.63
CA PHE A 80 -5.74 6.10 -8.33
C PHE A 80 -4.50 6.01 -9.22
N TYR A 81 -3.42 5.44 -8.70
CA TYR A 81 -2.17 5.32 -9.40
C TYR A 81 -2.26 4.38 -10.62
N CYS A 82 -3.04 3.30 -10.56
CA CYS A 82 -3.35 2.46 -11.74
C CYS A 82 -3.95 3.29 -12.89
N VAL A 83 -4.83 4.23 -12.57
CA VAL A 83 -5.40 5.15 -13.57
C VAL A 83 -4.35 6.12 -14.08
N LEU A 84 -3.57 6.73 -13.17
CA LEU A 84 -2.52 7.69 -13.53
C LEU A 84 -1.44 7.08 -14.43
N PHE A 85 -1.01 5.85 -14.16
CA PHE A 85 0.00 5.15 -14.96
C PHE A 85 -0.46 4.90 -16.39
N LYS A 86 -1.75 4.60 -16.61
CA LYS A 86 -2.33 4.47 -17.96
C LYS A 86 -2.23 5.79 -18.75
N CYS A 87 -2.24 6.93 -18.06
CA CYS A 87 -2.15 8.25 -18.68
C CYS A 87 -0.70 8.77 -18.77
N SER A 88 0.22 8.30 -17.93
CA SER A 88 1.61 8.76 -17.88
C SER A 88 2.56 7.64 -17.45
N CYS A 89 3.40 7.19 -18.39
CA CYS A 89 4.38 6.13 -18.17
C CYS A 89 5.40 6.47 -17.07
N ASN A 90 5.77 7.75 -16.91
CA ASN A 90 6.77 8.18 -15.92
C ASN A 90 6.18 8.62 -14.58
N ALA A 91 4.86 8.46 -14.38
CA ALA A 91 4.20 8.81 -13.12
C ALA A 91 4.85 8.10 -11.91
N PHE A 92 5.36 6.88 -12.12
CA PHE A 92 5.90 6.04 -11.05
C PHE A 92 7.15 6.64 -10.43
N ASN A 93 8.16 6.85 -11.29
CA ASN A 93 9.45 7.38 -10.89
C ASN A 93 9.28 8.80 -10.34
N THR A 94 8.40 9.59 -10.96
CA THR A 94 8.09 10.95 -10.51
C THR A 94 7.49 10.95 -9.10
N LEU A 95 6.53 10.06 -8.82
CA LEU A 95 5.91 9.94 -7.50
C LEU A 95 6.93 9.46 -6.44
N ALA A 96 7.71 8.42 -6.74
CA ALA A 96 8.71 7.91 -5.82
C ALA A 96 9.79 8.95 -5.47
N ALA A 97 10.24 9.72 -6.47
CA ALA A 97 11.18 10.82 -6.27
C ALA A 97 10.56 11.98 -5.47
N ALA A 98 9.29 12.32 -5.75
CA ALA A 98 8.56 13.34 -5.01
C ALA A 98 8.38 12.96 -3.54
N LEU A 99 8.00 11.72 -3.24
CA LEU A 99 7.89 11.22 -1.86
C LEU A 99 9.24 11.27 -1.12
N SER A 100 10.32 10.83 -1.78
CA SER A 100 11.68 10.89 -1.23
C SER A 100 12.09 12.32 -0.88
N THR A 101 11.81 13.26 -1.79
CA THR A 101 12.11 14.68 -1.59
C THR A 101 11.25 15.29 -0.50
N TYR A 102 9.95 14.99 -0.48
CA TYR A 102 9.01 15.53 0.48
C TYR A 102 9.34 15.08 1.90
N TYR A 103 9.47 13.76 2.12
CA TYR A 103 9.80 13.23 3.44
C TYR A 103 11.21 13.60 3.89
N GLY A 104 12.18 13.65 2.97
CA GLY A 104 13.53 14.13 3.27
C GLY A 104 13.55 15.59 3.75
N ARG A 105 12.76 16.48 3.15
CA ARG A 105 12.61 17.88 3.63
C ARG A 105 11.99 17.98 5.01
N GLN A 106 11.19 17.00 5.40
CA GLN A 106 10.57 16.91 6.73
C GLN A 106 11.48 16.21 7.75
N GLY A 107 12.72 15.84 7.39
CA GLY A 107 13.66 15.13 8.26
C GLY A 107 13.42 13.63 8.36
N PHE A 108 12.52 13.06 7.56
CA PHE A 108 12.22 11.63 7.54
C PHE A 108 13.03 10.95 6.45
N HIS A 109 14.16 10.38 6.88
CA HIS A 109 15.00 9.54 6.04
C HIS A 109 14.70 8.08 6.34
N MET A 110 14.38 7.32 5.29
CA MET A 110 14.27 5.87 5.42
C MET A 110 15.68 5.27 5.57
N THR A 111 15.92 4.57 6.67
CA THR A 111 17.20 3.93 6.95
C THR A 111 17.09 2.42 6.93
N ASN A 112 18.17 1.75 6.56
CA ASN A 112 18.27 0.30 6.71
C ASN A 112 18.60 -0.09 8.17
N GLN A 113 18.79 -1.39 8.43
CA GLN A 113 19.16 -1.90 9.76
C GLN A 113 20.51 -1.38 10.28
N GLN A 114 21.36 -0.85 9.41
CA GLN A 114 22.67 -0.29 9.74
C GLN A 114 22.60 1.24 9.98
N GLY A 115 21.40 1.83 9.92
CA GLY A 115 21.19 3.27 10.09
C GLY A 115 21.58 4.10 8.87
N THR A 116 21.91 3.49 7.72
CA THR A 116 22.26 4.24 6.51
C THR A 116 21.02 4.58 5.69
N THR A 117 20.97 5.81 5.16
CA THR A 117 19.87 6.27 4.32
C THR A 117 19.76 5.41 3.07
N VAL A 118 18.58 4.83 2.85
CA VAL A 118 18.27 4.03 1.68
C VAL A 118 18.07 4.96 0.48
N LYS A 119 18.77 4.70 -0.60
CA LYS A 119 18.58 5.41 -1.88
C LYS A 119 17.25 4.98 -2.50
N ASP A 120 16.47 5.95 -2.99
CA ASP A 120 15.18 5.76 -3.66
C ASP A 120 14.22 4.82 -2.89
N PRO A 121 13.98 5.09 -1.59
CA PRO A 121 13.41 4.10 -0.68
C PRO A 121 11.96 3.72 -1.00
N PHE A 122 11.22 4.60 -1.68
CA PHE A 122 9.86 4.35 -2.12
C PHE A 122 9.79 3.62 -3.46
N GLN A 123 10.82 3.70 -4.31
CA GLN A 123 10.76 3.16 -5.67
C GLN A 123 10.60 1.64 -5.65
N TYR A 124 11.41 0.94 -4.86
CA TYR A 124 11.31 -0.52 -4.78
C TYR A 124 10.00 -0.96 -4.11
N GLY A 125 9.66 -0.37 -2.97
CA GLY A 125 8.45 -0.72 -2.21
C GLY A 125 7.15 -0.47 -3.00
N LEU A 126 7.03 0.68 -3.66
CA LEU A 126 5.86 1.00 -4.48
C LEU A 126 5.78 0.12 -5.73
N SER A 127 6.92 -0.24 -6.35
CA SER A 127 6.95 -1.12 -7.53
C SER A 127 6.38 -2.49 -7.16
N GLN A 128 6.81 -3.02 -6.02
CA GLN A 128 6.34 -4.29 -5.50
C GLN A 128 4.85 -4.19 -5.13
N ALA A 129 4.42 -3.17 -4.38
CA ALA A 129 3.00 -3.00 -4.08
C ALA A 129 2.14 -2.97 -5.35
N MET A 130 2.56 -2.23 -6.37
CA MET A 130 1.84 -2.06 -7.63
C MET A 130 1.74 -3.35 -8.45
N GLN A 131 2.85 -4.08 -8.59
CA GLN A 131 2.87 -5.36 -9.32
C GLN A 131 1.88 -6.35 -8.71
N TRP A 132 1.84 -6.42 -7.38
CA TRP A 132 1.05 -7.42 -6.67
C TRP A 132 -0.41 -6.99 -6.60
N TYR A 133 -0.67 -5.70 -6.45
CA TYR A 133 -1.99 -5.10 -6.57
C TYR A 133 -2.61 -5.41 -7.94
N THR A 134 -1.85 -5.24 -9.03
CA THR A 134 -2.32 -5.56 -10.39
C THR A 134 -2.68 -7.05 -10.51
N ILE A 135 -1.87 -7.95 -9.95
CA ILE A 135 -2.19 -9.39 -9.95
C ILE A 135 -3.45 -9.69 -9.13
N LEU A 136 -3.61 -9.04 -7.96
CA LEU A 136 -4.81 -9.17 -7.15
C LEU A 136 -6.06 -8.73 -7.93
N GLN A 137 -6.01 -7.58 -8.61
CA GLN A 137 -7.11 -7.09 -9.44
C GLN A 137 -7.53 -8.12 -10.50
N VAL A 138 -6.57 -8.67 -11.25
CA VAL A 138 -6.85 -9.71 -12.26
C VAL A 138 -7.49 -10.97 -11.65
N LYS A 139 -7.10 -11.35 -10.42
CA LYS A 139 -7.71 -12.51 -9.76
C LYS A 139 -9.12 -12.22 -9.24
N VAL A 140 -9.36 -11.02 -8.72
CA VAL A 140 -10.69 -10.58 -8.27
C VAL A 140 -11.65 -10.57 -9.47
N GLU A 141 -11.24 -9.99 -10.60
CA GLU A 141 -12.03 -9.97 -11.84
C GLU A 141 -12.40 -11.37 -12.35
N LYS A 142 -11.55 -12.38 -12.12
CA LYS A 142 -11.82 -13.78 -12.51
C LYS A 142 -12.77 -14.53 -11.57
N GLN A 143 -12.99 -14.01 -10.36
CA GLN A 143 -13.90 -14.62 -9.38
C GLN A 143 -15.32 -14.02 -9.43
N VAL A 144 -15.47 -12.83 -10.02
CA VAL A 144 -16.75 -12.15 -10.27
C VAL A 144 -17.34 -12.65 -11.59
#